data_AF-A0A6G0MRH6-F1
#
_entry.id   AF-A0A6G0MRH6-F1
#
_cell.length_a   1.000
_cell.length_b   1.000
_cell.length_c   1.000
_cell.angle_alpha   90.00
_cell.angle_beta   90.00
_cell.angle_gamma   90.00
#
_symmetry.space_group_name_H-M   'P 1'
#
loop_
_entity.id
_entity.type
_entity.pdbx_description
1 polymer ?
#
loop_
_entity_poly.entity_id
_entity_poly.type
_entity_poly.pdbx_seq_one_letter_code
_entity_poly.pdbx_strand_id
1 'polypeptide(L)'
;MLRLVSSARSRLIRADAFRAAGAPVPGALRLAVGRAPFQLHYETPHFFSSDAKDHDRLWKSPAVYSPVAWQETVKPALLAFFKLNKHLMVPIKFVVPHGDDAWPEAAWGYPLGKHAAWLRKQWGEGGHRIDQKQFKELEEMEFAWDRFQYKWDRYVLPALRRFYDLIGHTDVPELYRIPKGSPEWPEHLWGQRLGRKVMNIRCRGDFAKQMKVDEDELKRLNFCHNESLYDRDWREKVVSALRAFHQEFGHCNLAGIFMGSEAWNVVHYIRSRGTYPTQISRDKARLERLGFVWSIAEFEWSERILPALEAFHKVHEHCRVPRTFVVPSEATWPNQAHGLKLGIAAGNIRIRGSYFDQTAREMDSLEAIEFDSTIAVSKWKERVEPILATFEQLHGHRNVPRDFVVPSTPPWREKDWGIQLGKLEPR
;
A
#
# COMPACT_ATOMS: atom_id res chain seq x y z
N MET A 1 -56.49 -24.56 15.27
CA MET A 1 -55.47 -25.51 15.76
C MET A 1 -54.27 -24.73 16.26
N LEU A 2 -54.00 -24.89 17.55
CA LEU A 2 -52.88 -24.30 18.29
C LEU A 2 -51.53 -24.86 17.85
N ARG A 3 -50.48 -24.04 17.82
CA ARG A 3 -49.32 -24.18 18.72
C ARG A 3 -48.40 -22.94 18.70
N LEU A 4 -48.42 -22.27 19.85
CA LEU A 4 -47.39 -21.37 20.37
C LEU A 4 -46.04 -22.10 20.53
N VAL A 5 -44.93 -21.38 20.32
CA VAL A 5 -43.80 -21.39 21.27
C VAL A 5 -43.29 -19.95 21.43
N SER A 6 -43.38 -19.48 22.67
CA SER A 6 -42.86 -18.21 23.17
C SER A 6 -41.37 -18.34 23.49
N SER A 7 -40.60 -17.27 23.29
CA SER A 7 -39.50 -16.94 24.21
C SER A 7 -39.17 -15.46 24.14
N ALA A 8 -39.71 -14.71 25.11
CA ALA A 8 -39.19 -13.41 25.49
C ALA A 8 -37.91 -13.59 26.29
N ARG A 9 -36.89 -12.74 26.06
CA ARG A 9 -36.01 -12.27 27.15
C ARG A 9 -35.29 -10.98 26.79
N SER A 10 -35.50 -10.03 27.67
CA SER A 10 -35.01 -8.66 27.69
C SER A 10 -33.51 -8.55 27.88
N ARG A 11 -32.99 -7.40 27.41
CA ARG A 11 -31.78 -6.65 27.78
C ARG A 11 -31.00 -7.19 28.99
N LEU A 12 -29.71 -7.44 28.78
CA LEU A 12 -28.67 -7.20 29.79
C LEU A 12 -27.46 -6.57 29.09
N ILE A 13 -27.25 -5.29 29.39
CA ILE A 13 -25.99 -4.57 29.19
C ILE A 13 -24.95 -5.31 30.04
N ARG A 14 -23.94 -5.91 29.41
CA ARG A 14 -22.86 -6.57 30.14
C ARG A 14 -21.62 -5.68 30.15
N ALA A 15 -21.27 -5.32 31.37
CA ALA A 15 -20.16 -4.52 31.85
C ALA A 15 -18.83 -4.71 31.09
N ASP A 16 -18.12 -3.59 30.98
CA ASP A 16 -16.72 -3.46 30.64
C ASP A 16 -15.86 -4.47 31.43
N ALA A 17 -15.22 -5.38 30.69
CA ALA A 17 -14.16 -6.23 31.19
C ALA A 17 -12.85 -5.76 30.54
N PHE A 18 -12.19 -4.78 31.17
CA PHE A 18 -10.79 -4.50 30.88
C PHE A 18 -9.96 -5.70 31.36
N ARG A 19 -9.35 -6.40 30.40
CA ARG A 19 -8.57 -7.60 30.62
C ARG A 19 -7.20 -7.20 31.19
N ALA A 20 -7.00 -7.42 32.49
CA ALA A 20 -5.70 -7.35 33.14
C ALA A 20 -4.75 -8.39 32.51
N ALA A 21 -3.57 -7.95 32.07
CA ALA A 21 -2.57 -8.81 31.44
C ALA A 21 -1.30 -8.90 32.31
N GLY A 22 -1.09 -10.08 32.91
CA GLY A 22 0.22 -10.75 33.01
C GLY A 22 1.10 -10.43 34.22
N ALA A 23 0.95 -11.20 35.30
CA ALA A 23 1.97 -11.35 36.34
C ALA A 23 2.97 -12.49 35.96
N PRO A 24 4.29 -12.34 36.17
CA PRO A 24 5.24 -13.43 35.99
C PRO A 24 5.42 -14.27 37.27
N VAL A 25 5.44 -15.60 37.09
CA VAL A 25 5.73 -16.62 38.11
C VAL A 25 7.25 -16.68 38.39
N PRO A 26 7.73 -16.73 39.64
CA PRO A 26 9.16 -16.79 39.95
C PRO A 26 9.66 -18.24 40.13
N GLY A 27 10.82 -18.55 39.56
CA GLY A 27 11.58 -19.74 39.93
C GLY A 27 12.66 -20.15 38.94
N ALA A 28 13.92 -19.77 39.20
CA ALA A 28 15.08 -20.66 39.13
C ALA A 28 16.37 -19.91 39.52
N LEU A 29 16.99 -20.41 40.59
CA LEU A 29 18.29 -20.02 41.14
C LEU A 29 19.46 -20.27 40.17
N ARG A 30 20.50 -19.41 40.27
CA ARG A 30 21.93 -19.74 40.44
C ARG A 30 22.71 -18.41 40.55
N LEU A 31 23.26 -18.04 41.71
CA LEU A 31 24.58 -18.41 42.28
C LEU A 31 25.72 -18.30 41.24
N ALA A 32 26.83 -17.62 41.42
CA ALA A 32 27.37 -16.71 42.44
C ALA A 32 28.73 -16.19 41.88
N VAL A 33 29.47 -15.42 42.70
CA VAL A 33 30.89 -15.02 42.59
C VAL A 33 31.11 -13.71 41.82
N GLY A 34 31.68 -12.63 42.37
CA GLY A 34 32.29 -12.39 43.68
C GLY A 34 33.43 -11.37 43.52
N ARG A 35 33.30 -10.19 44.14
CA ARG A 35 34.35 -9.38 44.81
C ARG A 35 33.95 -7.90 44.91
N ALA A 36 33.95 -7.41 46.14
CA ALA A 36 34.00 -5.99 46.54
C ALA A 36 35.50 -5.55 46.63
N PRO A 37 35.87 -4.40 47.24
CA PRO A 37 35.21 -3.11 47.45
C PRO A 37 36.10 -1.93 46.99
N PHE A 38 35.62 -0.67 46.99
CA PHE A 38 36.48 0.47 47.33
C PHE A 38 35.70 1.55 48.10
N GLN A 39 36.45 2.16 49.01
CA GLN A 39 36.13 2.98 50.18
C GLN A 39 35.37 4.28 49.85
N LEU A 40 34.34 4.66 50.63
CA LEU A 40 34.36 5.37 51.92
C LEU A 40 34.74 6.85 51.78
N HIS A 41 33.73 7.72 51.90
CA HIS A 41 33.87 8.95 52.69
C HIS A 41 32.54 9.23 53.39
N TYR A 42 32.60 9.18 54.72
CA TYR A 42 31.58 9.68 55.62
C TYR A 42 31.66 11.20 55.65
N GLU A 43 30.54 11.88 55.43
CA GLU A 43 30.25 13.15 56.10
C GLU A 43 28.76 13.21 56.45
N THR A 44 28.50 13.13 57.75
CA THR A 44 27.38 13.77 58.45
C THR A 44 28.02 14.58 59.57
N PRO A 45 27.38 15.60 60.19
CA PRO A 45 25.96 15.98 60.10
C PRO A 45 25.74 17.51 60.03
N HIS A 46 24.54 17.97 59.69
CA HIS A 46 23.99 19.18 60.34
C HIS A 46 22.46 19.09 60.42
N PHE A 47 21.96 19.00 61.65
CA PHE A 47 20.60 19.35 62.00
C PHE A 47 20.51 20.87 62.10
N PHE A 48 19.58 21.50 61.37
CA PHE A 48 18.92 22.72 61.82
C PHE A 48 17.45 22.70 61.39
N SER A 49 16.61 22.86 62.42
CA SER A 49 15.20 23.22 62.38
C SER A 49 15.02 24.62 61.78
N SER A 50 13.90 24.85 61.06
CA SER A 50 13.05 26.06 61.15
C SER A 50 12.35 26.36 59.81
N ASP A 51 11.04 26.15 59.79
CA ASP A 51 10.01 27.00 59.18
C ASP A 51 10.42 27.90 57.99
N ALA A 52 10.37 27.36 56.78
CA ALA A 52 10.26 28.15 55.56
C ALA A 52 9.11 27.59 54.71
N LYS A 53 8.12 28.44 54.39
CA LYS A 53 7.01 28.09 53.50
C LYS A 53 7.56 27.80 52.10
N ASP A 54 7.42 26.56 51.69
CA ASP A 54 8.06 25.88 50.56
C ASP A 54 7.37 26.18 49.21
N HIS A 55 7.13 27.46 48.88
CA HIS A 55 6.40 27.86 47.66
C HIS A 55 7.29 27.97 46.40
N ASP A 56 8.60 27.74 46.48
CA ASP A 56 9.54 27.84 45.35
C ASP A 56 10.35 26.55 45.12
N ARG A 57 9.71 25.37 45.14
CA ARG A 57 10.36 24.12 44.67
C ARG A 57 10.61 24.18 43.16
N LEU A 58 11.76 24.73 42.77
CA LEU A 58 12.28 24.64 41.41
C LEU A 58 12.65 23.18 41.09
N TRP A 59 11.70 22.42 40.54
CA TRP A 59 11.89 21.03 40.13
C TRP A 59 12.91 20.90 38.98
N LYS A 60 14.20 20.76 39.31
CA LYS A 60 15.26 20.51 38.32
C LYS A 60 15.22 19.07 37.78
N SER A 61 14.82 18.11 38.61
CA SER A 61 14.72 16.69 38.28
C SER A 61 13.47 16.05 38.89
N PRO A 62 12.92 14.96 38.29
CA PRO A 62 11.78 14.27 38.87
C PRO A 62 12.18 13.54 40.16
N ALA A 63 11.44 13.79 41.24
CA ALA A 63 11.61 13.10 42.52
C ALA A 63 11.05 11.66 42.46
N VAL A 64 11.78 10.75 41.82
CA VAL A 64 11.35 9.37 41.53
C VAL A 64 11.41 8.43 42.74
N TYR A 65 12.22 8.73 43.76
CA TYR A 65 12.42 7.86 44.93
C TYR A 65 11.79 8.38 46.21
N SER A 66 11.04 9.50 46.17
CA SER A 66 10.44 10.11 47.37
C SER A 66 8.97 9.67 47.52
N PRO A 67 8.62 8.88 48.55
CA PRO A 67 7.23 8.52 48.82
C PRO A 67 6.34 9.73 49.15
N VAL A 68 6.93 10.76 49.76
CA VAL A 68 6.26 12.03 50.07
C VAL A 68 5.93 12.77 48.78
N ALA A 69 6.91 12.93 47.88
CA ALA A 69 6.68 13.54 46.57
C ALA A 69 5.67 12.75 45.73
N TRP A 70 5.63 11.42 45.89
CA TRP A 70 4.62 10.59 45.24
C TRP A 70 3.20 10.96 45.70
N GLN A 71 2.95 11.00 47.01
CA GLN A 71 1.60 11.26 47.55
C GLN A 71 1.16 12.72 47.43
N GLU A 72 2.07 13.67 47.60
CA GLU A 72 1.73 15.11 47.62
C GLU A 72 1.76 15.76 46.23
N THR A 73 2.63 15.27 45.34
CA THR A 73 2.87 15.90 44.03
C THR A 73 2.44 14.99 42.88
N VAL A 74 3.05 13.81 42.75
CA VAL A 74 2.93 13.00 41.51
C VAL A 74 1.54 12.41 41.34
N LYS A 75 1.01 11.73 42.36
CA LYS A 75 -0.32 11.10 42.32
C LYS A 75 -1.43 12.14 42.11
N PRO A 76 -1.50 13.24 42.89
CA PRO A 76 -2.46 14.32 42.63
C PRO A 76 -2.35 14.91 41.22
N ALA A 77 -1.13 15.10 40.71
CA ALA A 77 -0.92 15.59 39.35
C ALA A 77 -1.39 14.59 38.27
N LEU A 78 -1.17 13.28 38.46
CA LEU A 78 -1.70 12.25 37.55
C LEU A 78 -3.22 12.23 37.56
N LEU A 79 -3.86 12.34 38.73
CA LEU A 79 -5.31 12.41 38.85
C LEU A 79 -5.89 13.66 38.19
N ALA A 80 -5.24 14.82 38.36
CA ALA A 80 -5.61 16.06 37.67
C ALA A 80 -5.46 15.91 36.14
N PHE A 81 -4.33 15.35 35.68
CA PHE A 81 -4.10 15.05 34.26
C PHE A 81 -5.19 14.13 33.70
N PHE A 82 -5.56 13.08 34.44
CA PHE A 82 -6.61 12.14 34.05
C PHE A 82 -7.98 12.82 34.00
N LYS A 83 -8.33 13.65 34.98
CA LYS A 83 -9.60 14.39 35.01
C LYS A 83 -9.77 15.30 33.79
N LEU A 84 -8.69 15.98 33.39
CA LEU A 84 -8.65 16.90 32.26
C LEU A 84 -8.60 16.19 30.90
N ASN A 85 -7.71 15.20 30.75
CA ASN A 85 -7.44 14.57 29.45
C ASN A 85 -8.19 13.25 29.22
N LYS A 86 -8.87 12.73 30.25
CA LYS A 86 -9.58 11.43 30.25
C LYS A 86 -8.67 10.23 29.92
N HIS A 87 -7.35 10.40 30.06
CA HIS A 87 -6.34 9.37 29.84
C HIS A 87 -5.04 9.70 30.58
N LEU A 88 -4.20 8.70 30.85
CA LEU A 88 -2.88 8.87 31.48
C LEU A 88 -1.70 8.79 30.51
N MET A 89 -1.94 9.08 29.22
CA MET A 89 -0.86 9.23 28.25
C MET A 89 -0.14 10.57 28.34
N VAL A 90 0.60 10.77 29.44
CA VAL A 90 1.37 12.00 29.70
C VAL A 90 2.54 12.13 28.70
N PRO A 91 2.62 13.22 27.91
CA PRO A 91 3.74 13.49 27.02
C PRO A 91 5.07 13.65 27.79
N ILE A 92 6.19 13.16 27.24
CA ILE A 92 7.50 13.20 27.94
C ILE A 92 7.91 14.63 28.33
N LYS A 93 7.59 15.62 27.48
CA LYS A 93 7.93 17.03 27.69
C LYS A 93 6.93 17.76 28.59
N PHE A 94 5.88 17.10 29.06
CA PHE A 94 4.86 17.74 29.87
C PHE A 94 5.40 18.12 31.25
N VAL A 95 5.21 19.38 31.60
CA VAL A 95 5.50 19.98 32.90
C VAL A 95 4.19 20.58 33.38
N VAL A 96 3.87 20.37 34.67
CA VAL A 96 2.64 20.91 35.25
C VAL A 96 2.68 22.45 35.18
N PRO A 97 1.66 23.10 34.59
CA PRO A 97 1.60 24.56 34.50
C PRO A 97 1.67 25.21 35.88
N HIS A 98 2.29 26.39 35.95
CA HIS A 98 2.35 27.17 37.18
C HIS A 98 1.14 28.11 37.28
N GLY A 99 0.53 28.21 38.46
CA GLY A 99 -0.60 29.12 38.70
C GLY A 99 -1.91 28.70 38.03
N ASP A 100 -2.05 27.42 37.67
CA ASP A 100 -3.28 26.86 37.14
C ASP A 100 -3.99 26.05 38.24
N ASP A 101 -5.14 26.54 38.68
CA ASP A 101 -5.96 25.95 39.75
C ASP A 101 -6.51 24.56 39.40
N ALA A 102 -6.45 24.16 38.12
CA ALA A 102 -6.76 22.79 37.72
C ALA A 102 -5.73 21.77 38.23
N TRP A 103 -4.56 22.24 38.68
CA TRP A 103 -3.46 21.43 39.18
C TRP A 103 -3.18 21.70 40.67
N PRO A 104 -2.78 20.68 41.44
CA PRO A 104 -2.33 20.88 42.82
C PRO A 104 -1.14 21.84 42.86
N GLU A 105 -1.16 22.79 43.80
CA GLU A 105 -0.07 23.77 43.98
C GLU A 105 1.29 23.09 44.19
N ALA A 106 1.32 22.03 45.00
CA ALA A 106 2.50 21.21 45.26
C ALA A 106 3.07 20.52 43.99
N ALA A 107 2.31 20.49 42.89
CA ALA A 107 2.72 19.93 41.63
C ALA A 107 3.12 20.96 40.57
N TRP A 108 2.91 22.26 40.81
CA TRP A 108 3.28 23.30 39.85
C TRP A 108 4.76 23.23 39.48
N GLY A 109 5.06 23.31 38.18
CA GLY A 109 6.41 23.18 37.65
C GLY A 109 6.99 21.76 37.68
N TYR A 110 6.25 20.74 38.17
CA TYR A 110 6.75 19.38 38.24
C TYR A 110 6.89 18.74 36.84
N PRO A 111 8.03 18.10 36.51
CA PRO A 111 8.24 17.43 35.22
C PRO A 111 7.52 16.06 35.16
N LEU A 112 6.19 16.09 35.22
CA LEU A 112 5.32 14.91 35.27
C LEU A 112 5.53 13.98 34.07
N GLY A 113 5.80 14.54 32.88
CA GLY A 113 6.12 13.79 31.68
C GLY A 113 7.38 12.94 31.79
N LYS A 114 8.43 13.48 32.41
CA LYS A 114 9.68 12.76 32.65
C LYS A 114 9.48 11.68 33.71
N HIS A 115 8.70 11.95 34.75
CA HIS A 115 8.36 10.95 35.77
C HIS A 115 7.56 9.78 35.15
N ALA A 116 6.53 10.08 34.36
CA ALA A 116 5.75 9.06 33.66
C ALA A 116 6.60 8.26 32.65
N ALA A 117 7.62 8.87 32.04
CA ALA A 117 8.58 8.16 31.19
C ALA A 117 9.48 7.22 32.01
N TRP A 118 9.93 7.67 33.19
CA TRP A 118 10.70 6.85 34.12
C TRP A 118 9.90 5.64 34.62
N LEU A 119 8.64 5.82 35.02
CA LEU A 119 7.75 4.72 35.43
C LEU A 119 7.65 3.63 34.35
N ARG A 120 7.39 4.03 33.09
CA ARG A 120 7.30 3.09 31.96
C ARG A 120 8.62 2.35 31.72
N LYS A 121 9.75 3.03 31.87
CA LYS A 121 11.08 2.41 31.76
C LYS A 121 11.27 1.35 32.84
N GLN A 122 10.96 1.67 34.10
CA GLN A 122 11.11 0.73 35.21
C GLN A 122 10.19 -0.47 35.08
N TRP A 123 8.95 -0.27 34.62
CA TRP A 123 8.04 -1.38 34.31
C TRP A 123 8.60 -2.32 33.23
N GLY A 124 9.14 -1.77 32.14
CA GLY A 124 9.79 -2.56 31.09
C GLY A 124 11.05 -3.31 31.54
N GLU A 125 11.74 -2.82 32.58
CA GLU A 125 12.90 -3.46 33.22
C GLU A 125 12.51 -4.50 34.29
N GLY A 126 11.23 -4.84 34.41
CA GLY A 126 10.72 -5.85 35.36
C GLY A 126 10.12 -5.29 36.65
N GLY A 127 9.93 -3.97 36.75
CA GLY A 127 9.11 -3.33 37.79
C GLY A 127 9.73 -3.27 39.19
N HIS A 128 10.92 -3.84 39.40
CA HIS A 128 11.52 -4.01 40.72
C HIS A 128 11.89 -2.72 41.47
N ARG A 129 11.91 -1.56 40.80
CA ARG A 129 12.17 -0.23 41.42
C ARG A 129 10.90 0.57 41.72
N ILE A 130 9.73 0.05 41.35
CA ILE A 130 8.45 0.69 41.65
C ILE A 130 7.94 0.06 42.94
N ASP A 131 7.65 0.89 43.93
CA ASP A 131 7.09 0.41 45.19
C ASP A 131 5.71 -0.25 44.95
N GLN A 132 5.41 -1.32 45.69
CA GLN A 132 4.20 -2.12 45.46
C GLN A 132 2.91 -1.32 45.70
N LYS A 133 2.92 -0.38 46.66
CA LYS A 133 1.78 0.50 46.91
C LYS A 133 1.60 1.48 45.75
N GLN A 134 2.69 2.07 45.25
CA GLN A 134 2.64 2.94 44.07
C GLN A 134 2.14 2.21 42.83
N PHE A 135 2.58 0.96 42.65
CA PHE A 135 2.14 0.12 41.54
C PHE A 135 0.63 -0.14 41.57
N LYS A 136 0.09 -0.53 42.72
CA LYS A 136 -1.36 -0.73 42.89
C LYS A 136 -2.15 0.55 42.63
N GLU A 137 -1.69 1.69 43.14
CA GLU A 137 -2.33 2.98 42.89
C GLU A 137 -2.31 3.34 41.38
N LEU A 138 -1.24 3.01 40.66
CA LEU A 138 -1.14 3.24 39.22
C LEU A 138 -2.04 2.29 38.40
N GLU A 139 -2.22 1.04 38.84
CA GLU A 139 -3.18 0.11 38.24
C GLU A 139 -4.63 0.60 38.43
N GLU A 140 -4.98 1.07 39.63
CA GLU A 140 -6.30 1.63 39.93
C GLU A 140 -6.63 2.87 39.06
N MET A 141 -5.61 3.61 38.61
CA MET A 141 -5.78 4.76 37.73
C MET A 141 -5.71 4.41 36.23
N GLU A 142 -5.57 3.13 35.88
CA GLU A 142 -5.37 2.64 34.50
C GLU A 142 -4.18 3.33 33.79
N PHE A 143 -3.03 3.39 34.48
CA PHE A 143 -1.85 4.02 33.92
C PHE A 143 -1.41 3.33 32.63
N ALA A 144 -1.18 4.13 31.59
CA ALA A 144 -0.76 3.65 30.27
C ALA A 144 0.73 3.24 30.27
N TRP A 145 1.01 2.02 30.73
CA TRP A 145 2.34 1.41 30.77
C TRP A 145 2.92 1.21 29.37
N ASP A 146 2.27 0.38 28.55
CA ASP A 146 2.62 0.22 27.14
C ASP A 146 1.88 1.27 26.28
N ARG A 147 2.66 2.18 25.70
CA ARG A 147 2.13 3.26 24.86
C ARG A 147 1.53 2.77 23.55
N PHE A 148 2.05 1.69 22.98
CA PHE A 148 1.55 1.12 21.73
C PHE A 148 0.25 0.36 21.99
N GLN A 149 0.23 -0.49 23.03
CA GLN A 149 -0.99 -1.20 23.42
C GLN A 149 -2.10 -0.23 23.78
N TYR A 150 -1.82 0.75 24.64
CA TYR A 150 -2.81 1.76 25.02
C TYR A 150 -3.35 2.52 23.80
N LYS A 151 -2.47 2.92 22.87
CA LYS A 151 -2.91 3.63 21.66
C LYS A 151 -3.77 2.77 20.76
N TRP A 152 -3.45 1.49 20.65
CA TRP A 152 -4.18 0.53 19.85
C TRP A 152 -5.59 0.34 20.41
N ASP A 153 -5.70 -0.02 21.68
CA ASP A 153 -6.95 -0.33 22.37
C ASP A 153 -7.85 0.89 22.50
N ARG A 154 -7.28 2.06 22.79
CA ARG A 154 -8.05 3.29 23.02
C ARG A 154 -8.42 4.01 21.74
N TYR A 155 -7.57 3.99 20.71
CA TYR A 155 -7.76 4.86 19.55
C TYR A 155 -7.79 4.16 18.20
N VAL A 156 -6.98 3.12 17.96
CA VAL A 156 -6.86 2.54 16.62
C VAL A 156 -7.97 1.54 16.37
N LEU A 157 -8.07 0.50 17.21
CA LEU A 157 -9.01 -0.59 17.02
C LEU A 157 -10.47 -0.13 17.14
N PRO A 158 -10.86 0.69 18.14
CA PRO A 158 -12.23 1.23 18.20
C PRO A 158 -12.57 2.10 17.00
N ALA A 159 -11.60 2.87 16.49
CA ALA A 159 -11.83 3.71 15.34
C ALA A 159 -11.99 2.90 14.05
N LEU A 160 -11.22 1.82 13.89
CA LEU A 160 -11.38 0.88 12.77
C LEU A 160 -12.73 0.18 12.81
N ARG A 161 -13.16 -0.31 13.99
CA ARG A 161 -14.49 -0.90 14.19
C ARG A 161 -15.58 0.08 13.75
N ARG A 162 -15.53 1.31 14.26
CA ARG A 162 -16.56 2.29 13.96
C ARG A 162 -16.55 2.74 12.50
N PHE A 163 -15.36 2.89 11.90
CA PHE A 163 -15.24 3.18 10.48
C PHE A 163 -15.87 2.07 9.63
N TYR A 164 -15.60 0.81 9.98
CA TYR A 164 -16.20 -0.34 9.31
C TYR A 164 -17.72 -0.37 9.48
N ASP A 165 -18.25 -0.11 10.68
CA ASP A 165 -19.70 -0.09 10.90
C ASP A 165 -20.41 1.01 10.08
N LEU A 166 -19.73 2.13 9.82
CA LEU A 166 -20.29 3.26 9.07
C LEU A 166 -20.19 3.10 7.56
N ILE A 167 -19.09 2.52 7.07
CA ILE A 167 -18.74 2.50 5.64
C ILE A 167 -18.85 1.10 5.03
N GLY A 168 -18.75 0.05 5.84
CA GLY A 168 -18.72 -1.36 5.42
C GLY A 168 -17.34 -1.88 5.04
N HIS A 169 -16.28 -1.06 5.12
CA HIS A 169 -14.90 -1.45 4.82
C HIS A 169 -13.88 -0.64 5.63
N THR A 170 -12.65 -1.13 5.79
CA THR A 170 -11.58 -0.43 6.54
C THR A 170 -10.60 0.38 5.69
N ASP A 171 -10.97 0.72 4.46
CA ASP A 171 -10.14 1.52 3.56
C ASP A 171 -10.26 3.01 3.84
N VAL A 172 -9.55 3.41 4.89
CA VAL A 172 -9.49 4.78 5.35
C VAL A 172 -8.56 5.61 4.44
N PRO A 173 -9.05 6.69 3.79
CA PRO A 173 -8.19 7.58 3.00
C PRO A 173 -7.05 8.17 3.84
N GLU A 174 -5.85 8.36 3.27
CA GLU A 174 -4.65 8.78 4.02
C GLU A 174 -4.87 10.06 4.86
N LEU A 175 -5.58 11.05 4.29
CA LEU A 175 -5.83 12.33 4.94
C LEU A 175 -7.07 12.34 5.84
N TYR A 176 -7.80 11.22 5.93
CA TYR A 176 -9.03 11.14 6.70
C TYR A 176 -8.79 11.44 8.18
N ARG A 177 -9.57 12.38 8.68
CA ARG A 177 -9.69 12.71 10.10
C ARG A 177 -11.09 12.46 10.57
N ILE A 178 -11.18 11.92 11.78
CA ILE A 178 -12.46 11.75 12.44
C ILE A 178 -13.05 13.14 12.71
N PRO A 179 -14.28 13.44 12.24
CA PRO A 179 -14.92 14.73 12.47
C PRO A 179 -15.06 15.05 13.96
N LYS A 180 -14.93 16.32 14.33
CA LYS A 180 -15.17 16.77 15.71
C LYS A 180 -16.67 17.04 15.90
N GLY A 181 -17.22 16.68 17.06
CA GLY A 181 -18.63 16.94 17.37
C GLY A 181 -19.63 15.99 16.68
N SER A 182 -19.13 14.97 15.98
CA SER A 182 -19.97 14.02 15.26
C SER A 182 -20.54 12.98 16.23
N PRO A 183 -21.88 12.84 16.34
CA PRO A 183 -22.51 11.85 17.23
C PRO A 183 -22.22 10.41 16.79
N GLU A 184 -21.80 10.22 15.54
CA GLU A 184 -21.42 8.92 14.99
C GLU A 184 -20.10 8.41 15.60
N TRP A 185 -19.28 9.27 16.20
CA TRP A 185 -17.98 8.90 16.74
C TRP A 185 -17.90 9.14 18.25
N PRO A 186 -17.30 8.21 19.02
CA PRO A 186 -16.93 8.46 20.40
C PRO A 186 -16.05 9.72 20.54
N GLU A 187 -16.34 10.56 21.53
CA GLU A 187 -15.68 11.86 21.74
C GLU A 187 -14.15 11.77 21.77
N HIS A 188 -13.60 10.75 22.44
CA HIS A 188 -12.16 10.54 22.55
C HIS A 188 -11.47 10.19 21.21
N LEU A 189 -12.22 9.86 20.16
CA LEU A 189 -11.69 9.60 18.82
C LEU A 189 -11.72 10.83 17.90
N TRP A 190 -12.41 11.91 18.30
CA TRP A 190 -12.55 13.10 17.47
C TRP A 190 -11.21 13.74 17.12
N GLY A 191 -11.08 14.18 15.87
CA GLY A 191 -9.88 14.83 15.33
C GLY A 191 -8.68 13.90 15.09
N GLN A 192 -8.77 12.61 15.44
CA GLN A 192 -7.70 11.65 15.19
C GLN A 192 -7.49 11.45 13.68
N ARG A 193 -6.21 11.41 13.27
CA ARG A 193 -5.79 11.14 11.89
C ARG A 193 -5.82 9.64 11.61
N LEU A 194 -7.00 9.03 11.56
CA LEU A 194 -7.16 7.58 11.37
C LEU A 194 -6.50 7.12 10.06
N GLY A 195 -6.64 7.87 8.97
CA GLY A 195 -6.03 7.55 7.67
C GLY A 195 -4.52 7.38 7.73
N ARG A 196 -3.83 8.34 8.36
CA ARG A 196 -2.37 8.29 8.55
C ARG A 196 -1.96 7.08 9.40
N LYS A 197 -2.73 6.72 10.44
CA LYS A 197 -2.44 5.56 11.28
C LYS A 197 -2.58 4.25 10.48
N VAL A 198 -3.64 4.09 9.71
CA VAL A 198 -3.86 2.92 8.84
C VAL A 198 -2.77 2.80 7.78
N MET A 199 -2.38 3.91 7.15
CA MET A 199 -1.26 3.92 6.20
C MET A 199 0.05 3.48 6.87
N ASN A 200 0.36 3.99 8.06
CA ASN A 200 1.58 3.58 8.78
C ASN A 200 1.56 2.10 9.18
N ILE A 201 0.40 1.58 9.60
CA ILE A 201 0.23 0.15 9.89
C ILE A 201 0.58 -0.69 8.64
N ARG A 202 0.03 -0.32 7.49
CA ARG A 202 0.24 -1.04 6.22
C ARG A 202 1.65 -0.91 5.65
N CYS A 203 2.25 0.28 5.72
CA CYS A 203 3.54 0.55 5.06
C CYS A 203 4.77 0.41 5.96
N ARG A 204 4.62 0.60 7.27
CA ARG A 204 5.75 0.60 8.23
C ARG A 204 5.68 -0.56 9.22
N GLY A 205 4.57 -1.28 9.27
CA GLY A 205 4.34 -2.33 10.27
C GLY A 205 4.14 -1.78 11.68
N ASP A 206 3.66 -0.53 11.81
CA ASP A 206 3.28 0.03 13.11
C ASP A 206 2.25 -0.90 13.78
N PHE A 207 2.37 -1.10 15.10
CA PHE A 207 1.48 -1.97 15.89
C PHE A 207 1.51 -3.48 15.54
N ALA A 208 2.55 -3.97 14.87
CA ALA A 208 2.65 -5.39 14.47
C ALA A 208 2.43 -6.40 15.62
N LYS A 209 2.83 -6.07 16.85
CA LYS A 209 2.58 -6.94 18.02
C LYS A 209 1.08 -7.00 18.36
N GLN A 210 0.42 -5.85 18.40
CA GLN A 210 -1.01 -5.73 18.69
C GLN A 210 -1.85 -6.44 17.64
N MET A 211 -1.48 -6.29 16.36
CA MET A 211 -2.19 -6.92 15.25
C MET A 211 -2.17 -8.44 15.29
N LYS A 212 -1.10 -9.04 15.81
CA LYS A 212 -1.03 -10.48 16.05
C LYS A 212 -1.97 -10.91 17.17
N VAL A 213 -2.13 -10.09 18.21
CA VAL A 213 -3.02 -10.37 19.33
C VAL A 213 -4.48 -10.26 18.90
N ASP A 214 -4.82 -9.25 18.11
CA ASP A 214 -6.20 -8.98 17.64
C ASP A 214 -6.46 -9.47 16.21
N GLU A 215 -5.75 -10.50 15.75
CA GLU A 215 -5.80 -10.97 14.37
C GLU A 215 -7.23 -11.35 13.93
N ASP A 216 -7.97 -12.04 14.81
CA ASP A 216 -9.34 -12.47 14.54
C ASP A 216 -10.31 -11.30 14.40
N GLU A 217 -10.11 -10.24 15.19
CA GLU A 217 -10.93 -9.03 15.08
C GLU A 217 -10.59 -8.27 13.80
N LEU A 218 -9.31 -8.20 13.41
CA LEU A 218 -8.91 -7.59 12.15
C LEU A 218 -9.45 -8.38 10.94
N LYS A 219 -9.51 -9.71 11.02
CA LYS A 219 -10.18 -10.55 10.02
C LYS A 219 -11.68 -10.24 9.94
N ARG A 220 -12.37 -10.10 11.08
CA ARG A 220 -13.79 -9.73 11.14
C ARG A 220 -14.07 -8.38 10.48
N LEU A 221 -13.17 -7.42 10.66
CA LEU A 221 -13.25 -6.09 10.05
C LEU A 221 -12.80 -6.06 8.57
N ASN A 222 -12.38 -7.20 8.02
CA ASN A 222 -11.75 -7.30 6.70
C ASN A 222 -10.56 -6.33 6.54
N PHE A 223 -9.78 -6.16 7.61
CA PHE A 223 -8.62 -5.27 7.63
C PHE A 223 -7.43 -5.94 6.94
N CYS A 224 -7.22 -5.58 5.67
CA CYS A 224 -6.05 -5.96 4.90
C CYS A 224 -4.79 -5.33 5.51
N HIS A 225 -4.02 -6.14 6.24
CA HIS A 225 -2.72 -5.76 6.80
C HIS A 225 -1.53 -6.29 6.00
N ASN A 226 -1.73 -7.34 5.22
CA ASN A 226 -0.70 -7.94 4.36
C ASN A 226 -0.68 -7.38 2.93
N GLU A 227 -1.69 -6.58 2.55
CA GLU A 227 -1.91 -6.18 1.18
C GLU A 227 -2.19 -4.68 1.11
N SER A 228 -1.46 -3.99 0.24
CA SER A 228 -1.63 -2.55 0.04
C SER A 228 -3.00 -2.24 -0.56
N LEU A 229 -3.49 -1.00 -0.44
CA LEU A 229 -4.68 -0.54 -1.18
C LEU A 229 -4.60 -0.87 -2.68
N TYR A 230 -3.38 -0.87 -3.24
CA TYR A 230 -3.11 -1.25 -4.62
C TYR A 230 -3.40 -2.72 -4.92
N ASP A 231 -3.16 -3.64 -3.98
CA ASP A 231 -3.41 -5.07 -4.17
C ASP A 231 -4.90 -5.42 -4.12
N ARG A 232 -5.69 -4.67 -3.34
CA ARG A 232 -7.15 -4.80 -3.33
C ARG A 232 -7.74 -4.17 -4.58
N ASP A 233 -7.36 -2.94 -4.94
CA ASP A 233 -7.82 -2.30 -6.18
C ASP A 233 -7.46 -3.16 -7.41
N TRP A 234 -6.27 -3.77 -7.42
CA TRP A 234 -5.88 -4.75 -8.43
C TRP A 234 -6.84 -5.95 -8.48
N ARG A 235 -7.19 -6.54 -7.34
CA ARG A 235 -8.09 -7.71 -7.30
C ARG A 235 -9.54 -7.37 -7.63
N GLU A 236 -10.08 -6.36 -6.96
CA GLU A 236 -11.51 -6.07 -6.94
C GLU A 236 -11.95 -5.19 -8.10
N LYS A 237 -11.12 -4.25 -8.54
CA LYS A 237 -11.45 -3.36 -9.67
C LYS A 237 -10.82 -3.85 -10.95
N VAL A 238 -9.49 -3.98 -10.98
CA VAL A 238 -8.75 -4.28 -12.22
C VAL A 238 -9.07 -5.67 -12.75
N VAL A 239 -8.84 -6.70 -11.94
CA VAL A 239 -9.03 -8.08 -12.37
C VAL A 239 -10.51 -8.42 -12.59
N SER A 240 -11.43 -7.88 -11.77
CA SER A 240 -12.87 -8.07 -11.97
C SER A 240 -13.36 -7.42 -13.26
N ALA A 241 -12.94 -6.19 -13.55
CA ALA A 241 -13.30 -5.51 -14.80
C ALA A 241 -12.76 -6.26 -16.02
N LEU A 242 -11.50 -6.72 -15.98
CA LEU A 242 -10.92 -7.53 -17.05
C LEU A 242 -11.68 -8.85 -17.25
N ARG A 243 -12.11 -9.52 -16.18
CA ARG A 243 -12.90 -10.76 -16.26
C ARG A 243 -14.27 -10.53 -16.88
N ALA A 244 -15.00 -9.52 -16.42
CA ALA A 244 -16.30 -9.18 -16.97
C ALA A 244 -16.20 -8.87 -18.46
N PHE A 245 -15.18 -8.10 -18.85
CA PHE A 245 -14.95 -7.75 -20.24
C PHE A 245 -14.53 -8.96 -21.10
N HIS A 246 -13.64 -9.83 -20.59
CA HIS A 246 -13.30 -11.07 -21.28
C HIS A 246 -14.53 -11.98 -21.48
N GLN A 247 -15.42 -12.05 -20.49
CA GLN A 247 -16.65 -12.83 -20.61
C GLN A 247 -17.59 -12.28 -21.69
N GLU A 248 -17.63 -10.96 -21.88
CA GLU A 248 -18.51 -10.30 -22.86
C GLU A 248 -17.92 -10.29 -24.28
N PHE A 249 -16.60 -10.06 -24.42
CA PHE A 249 -15.95 -9.83 -25.71
C PHE A 249 -14.91 -10.89 -26.10
N GLY A 250 -14.65 -11.89 -25.26
CA GLY A 250 -13.66 -12.95 -25.50
C GLY A 250 -12.19 -12.50 -25.43
N HIS A 251 -11.92 -11.20 -25.28
CA HIS A 251 -10.58 -10.62 -25.19
C HIS A 251 -10.58 -9.37 -24.30
N CYS A 252 -9.41 -8.95 -23.80
CA CYS A 252 -9.27 -7.71 -23.01
C CYS A 252 -8.78 -6.51 -23.85
N ASN A 253 -9.12 -6.45 -25.13
CA ASN A 253 -8.81 -5.30 -25.98
C ASN A 253 -9.92 -4.24 -25.88
N LEU A 254 -9.65 -3.15 -25.14
CA LEU A 254 -10.57 -2.03 -25.03
C LEU A 254 -10.39 -1.06 -26.20
N ALA A 255 -11.35 -1.07 -27.11
CA ALA A 255 -11.45 -0.08 -28.19
C ALA A 255 -11.69 1.33 -27.63
N GLY A 256 -11.31 2.36 -28.39
CA GLY A 256 -11.48 3.77 -28.01
C GLY A 256 -12.91 4.18 -27.69
N ILE A 257 -13.91 3.39 -28.10
CA ILE A 257 -15.33 3.61 -27.75
C ILE A 257 -15.61 3.44 -26.25
N PHE A 258 -14.75 2.73 -25.52
CA PHE A 258 -14.86 2.57 -24.06
C PHE A 258 -14.08 3.64 -23.28
N MET A 259 -13.58 4.67 -23.96
CA MET A 259 -12.81 5.77 -23.37
C MET A 259 -13.58 6.42 -22.21
N GLY A 260 -12.92 6.51 -21.06
CA GLY A 260 -13.50 7.07 -19.83
C GLY A 260 -14.17 6.04 -18.91
N SER A 261 -14.37 4.78 -19.33
CA SER A 261 -14.79 3.72 -18.42
C SER A 261 -13.68 3.36 -17.42
N GLU A 262 -14.06 2.89 -16.23
CA GLU A 262 -13.10 2.40 -15.22
C GLU A 262 -12.18 1.30 -15.78
N ALA A 263 -12.74 0.37 -16.57
CA ALA A 263 -11.97 -0.68 -17.24
C ALA A 263 -10.95 -0.10 -18.23
N TRP A 264 -11.35 0.88 -19.04
CA TRP A 264 -10.45 1.51 -20.02
C TRP A 264 -9.34 2.29 -19.33
N ASN A 265 -9.67 3.05 -18.29
CA ASN A 265 -8.68 3.77 -17.49
C ASN A 265 -7.64 2.81 -16.94
N VAL A 266 -8.08 1.70 -16.33
CA VAL A 266 -7.20 0.65 -15.78
C VAL A 266 -6.26 0.07 -16.84
N VAL A 267 -6.78 -0.37 -17.98
CA VAL A 267 -5.97 -0.96 -19.06
C VAL A 267 -5.02 0.07 -19.67
N HIS A 268 -5.50 1.29 -19.86
CA HIS A 268 -4.68 2.41 -20.33
C HIS A 268 -3.55 2.71 -19.34
N TYR A 269 -3.80 2.71 -18.03
CA TYR A 269 -2.78 2.94 -16.99
C TYR A 269 -1.75 1.80 -16.92
N ILE A 270 -2.18 0.55 -17.09
CA ILE A 270 -1.29 -0.62 -17.19
C ILE A 270 -0.35 -0.46 -18.39
N ARG A 271 -0.89 -0.10 -19.56
CA ARG A 271 -0.12 -0.02 -20.83
C ARG A 271 0.78 1.22 -20.93
N SER A 272 0.33 2.39 -20.45
CA SER A 272 0.99 3.68 -20.72
C SER A 272 1.83 4.23 -19.57
N ARG A 273 1.52 3.87 -18.31
CA ARG A 273 2.14 4.49 -17.12
C ARG A 273 2.95 3.55 -16.25
N GLY A 274 3.00 2.25 -16.57
CA GLY A 274 3.70 1.26 -15.74
C GLY A 274 3.14 1.18 -14.32
N THR A 275 1.85 1.44 -14.15
CA THR A 275 1.15 1.37 -12.85
C THR A 275 0.95 -0.11 -12.48
N TYR A 276 1.08 -0.47 -11.20
CA TYR A 276 1.02 -1.87 -10.70
C TYR A 276 2.17 -2.81 -11.15
N PRO A 277 3.44 -2.37 -11.16
CA PRO A 277 4.54 -3.17 -11.73
C PRO A 277 4.77 -4.49 -10.99
N THR A 278 4.56 -4.51 -9.67
CA THR A 278 4.70 -5.70 -8.83
C THR A 278 3.53 -6.67 -9.05
N GLN A 279 2.30 -6.19 -9.13
CA GLN A 279 1.12 -7.04 -9.37
C GLN A 279 1.09 -7.58 -10.80
N ILE A 280 1.48 -6.77 -11.79
CA ILE A 280 1.62 -7.21 -13.19
C ILE A 280 2.65 -8.33 -13.29
N SER A 281 3.84 -8.15 -12.70
CA SER A 281 4.88 -9.18 -12.71
C SER A 281 4.41 -10.48 -12.05
N ARG A 282 3.70 -10.38 -10.93
CA ARG A 282 3.16 -11.54 -10.19
C ARG A 282 2.04 -12.26 -10.96
N ASP A 283 1.11 -11.50 -11.55
CA ASP A 283 -0.12 -12.00 -12.15
C ASP A 283 -0.03 -12.10 -13.69
N LYS A 284 1.16 -11.98 -14.28
CA LYS A 284 1.37 -11.99 -15.75
C LYS A 284 0.70 -13.19 -16.42
N ALA A 285 0.93 -14.40 -15.93
CA ALA A 285 0.32 -15.63 -16.47
C ALA A 285 -1.22 -15.67 -16.30
N ARG A 286 -1.77 -14.95 -15.31
CA ARG A 286 -3.21 -14.81 -15.14
C ARG A 286 -3.79 -13.82 -16.16
N LEU A 287 -3.10 -12.72 -16.42
CA LEU A 287 -3.48 -11.74 -17.45
C LEU A 287 -3.43 -12.36 -18.85
N GLU A 288 -2.40 -13.16 -19.15
CA GLU A 288 -2.29 -13.92 -20.40
C GLU A 288 -3.49 -14.87 -20.59
N ARG A 289 -3.88 -15.63 -19.55
CA ARG A 289 -5.07 -16.49 -19.58
C ARG A 289 -6.39 -15.74 -19.76
N LEU A 290 -6.45 -14.46 -19.37
CA LEU A 290 -7.62 -13.60 -19.58
C LEU A 290 -7.61 -12.93 -20.97
N GLY A 291 -6.63 -13.24 -21.83
CA GLY A 291 -6.48 -12.59 -23.13
C GLY A 291 -6.10 -11.11 -23.01
N PHE A 292 -5.28 -10.75 -22.01
CA PHE A 292 -4.78 -9.39 -21.87
C PHE A 292 -3.82 -9.03 -23.00
N VAL A 293 -4.24 -8.08 -23.82
CA VAL A 293 -3.43 -7.55 -24.92
C VAL A 293 -2.45 -6.51 -24.38
N TRP A 294 -1.15 -6.82 -24.40
CA TRP A 294 -0.09 -5.91 -23.96
C TRP A 294 0.19 -4.81 -24.99
N SER A 295 0.21 -5.18 -26.27
CA SER A 295 0.41 -4.28 -27.39
C SER A 295 -0.81 -4.33 -28.30
N ILE A 296 -1.55 -3.23 -28.38
CA ILE A 296 -2.69 -3.10 -29.30
C ILE A 296 -2.19 -3.23 -30.74
N ALA A 297 -1.02 -2.68 -31.05
CA ALA A 297 -0.44 -2.76 -32.39
C ALA A 297 -0.12 -4.21 -32.80
N GLU A 298 0.40 -5.01 -31.86
CA GLU A 298 0.70 -6.43 -32.09
C GLU A 298 -0.57 -7.23 -32.34
N PHE A 299 -1.58 -7.08 -31.47
CA PHE A 299 -2.86 -7.76 -31.61
C PHE A 299 -3.61 -7.35 -32.89
N GLU A 300 -3.68 -6.05 -33.19
CA GLU A 300 -4.31 -5.58 -34.42
C GLU A 300 -3.60 -6.13 -35.66
N TRP A 301 -2.27 -6.26 -35.60
CA TRP A 301 -1.50 -6.86 -36.68
C TRP A 301 -1.78 -8.36 -36.83
N SER A 302 -1.51 -9.15 -35.79
CA SER A 302 -1.52 -10.62 -35.84
C SER A 302 -2.93 -11.20 -35.99
N GLU A 303 -3.93 -10.62 -35.31
CA GLU A 303 -5.28 -11.20 -35.27
C GLU A 303 -6.22 -10.61 -36.34
N ARG A 304 -5.88 -9.46 -36.92
CA ARG A 304 -6.80 -8.72 -37.80
C ARG A 304 -6.18 -8.34 -39.13
N ILE A 305 -5.08 -7.58 -39.14
CA ILE A 305 -4.55 -7.00 -40.37
C ILE A 305 -3.88 -8.06 -41.25
N LEU A 306 -2.92 -8.83 -40.71
CA LEU A 306 -2.19 -9.82 -41.50
C LEU A 306 -3.13 -10.93 -42.02
N PRO A 307 -3.99 -11.57 -41.20
CA PRO A 307 -4.95 -12.55 -41.70
C PRO A 307 -5.92 -11.98 -42.74
N ALA A 308 -6.31 -10.71 -42.62
CA ALA A 308 -7.15 -10.07 -43.62
C ALA A 308 -6.42 -9.79 -44.94
N LEU A 309 -5.12 -9.45 -44.89
CA LEU A 309 -4.30 -9.32 -46.09
C LEU A 309 -4.11 -10.68 -46.79
N GLU A 310 -3.87 -11.75 -46.03
CA GLU A 310 -3.78 -13.12 -46.55
C GLU A 310 -5.09 -13.56 -47.21
N ALA A 311 -6.23 -13.33 -46.55
CA ALA A 311 -7.55 -13.62 -47.10
C ALA A 311 -7.82 -12.78 -48.36
N PHE A 312 -7.45 -11.50 -48.37
CA PHE A 312 -7.58 -10.64 -49.53
C PHE A 312 -6.75 -11.14 -50.71
N HIS A 313 -5.48 -11.51 -50.47
CA HIS A 313 -4.62 -12.10 -51.48
C HIS A 313 -5.19 -13.41 -52.03
N LYS A 314 -5.72 -14.28 -51.16
CA LYS A 314 -6.35 -15.54 -51.58
C LYS A 314 -7.57 -15.34 -52.48
N VAL A 315 -8.35 -14.28 -52.27
CA VAL A 315 -9.57 -13.99 -53.03
C VAL A 315 -9.27 -13.23 -54.33
N HIS A 316 -8.30 -12.33 -54.31
CA HIS A 316 -8.04 -11.37 -55.40
C HIS A 316 -6.72 -11.59 -56.13
N GLU A 317 -5.90 -12.55 -55.69
CA GLU A 317 -4.56 -12.89 -56.24
C GLU A 317 -3.59 -11.70 -56.23
N HIS A 318 -3.86 -10.69 -55.41
CA HIS A 318 -3.01 -9.51 -55.25
C HIS A 318 -3.27 -8.81 -53.92
N CYS A 319 -2.32 -8.01 -53.44
CA CYS A 319 -2.48 -7.18 -52.24
C CYS A 319 -2.88 -5.72 -52.51
N ARG A 320 -3.35 -5.36 -53.71
CA ARG A 320 -3.76 -3.98 -54.06
C ARG A 320 -5.15 -3.62 -53.49
N VAL A 321 -5.25 -3.55 -52.17
CA VAL A 321 -6.51 -3.27 -51.46
C VAL A 321 -7.01 -1.85 -51.78
N PRO A 322 -8.23 -1.68 -52.32
CA PRO A 322 -8.82 -0.36 -52.53
C PRO A 322 -8.99 0.40 -51.21
N ARG A 323 -8.75 1.72 -51.21
CA ARG A 323 -8.79 2.54 -49.99
C ARG A 323 -10.12 2.46 -49.24
N THR A 324 -11.23 2.28 -49.95
CA THR A 324 -12.59 2.19 -49.40
C THR A 324 -12.97 0.79 -48.94
N PHE A 325 -12.11 -0.22 -49.15
CA PHE A 325 -12.41 -1.60 -48.83
C PHE A 325 -12.53 -1.82 -47.32
N VAL A 326 -13.64 -2.46 -46.94
CA VAL A 326 -13.95 -2.90 -45.58
C VAL A 326 -14.18 -4.40 -45.64
N VAL A 327 -13.56 -5.14 -44.73
CA VAL A 327 -13.65 -6.60 -44.70
C VAL A 327 -15.12 -7.02 -44.47
N PRO A 328 -15.72 -7.79 -45.40
CA PRO A 328 -17.08 -8.30 -45.27
C PRO A 328 -17.23 -9.30 -44.11
N SER A 329 -18.46 -9.44 -43.59
CA SER A 329 -18.81 -10.44 -42.57
C SER A 329 -19.15 -11.81 -43.18
N GLU A 330 -18.27 -12.30 -44.05
CA GLU A 330 -18.44 -13.59 -44.75
C GLU A 330 -17.43 -14.63 -44.24
N ALA A 331 -17.74 -15.92 -44.40
CA ALA A 331 -16.92 -17.02 -43.90
C ALA A 331 -15.53 -17.12 -44.56
N THR A 332 -15.35 -16.50 -45.71
CA THR A 332 -14.07 -16.36 -46.43
C THR A 332 -13.09 -15.42 -45.73
N TRP A 333 -13.57 -14.59 -44.80
CA TRP A 333 -12.77 -13.61 -44.07
C TRP A 333 -12.64 -13.99 -42.58
N PRO A 334 -11.50 -13.72 -41.95
CA PRO A 334 -11.32 -13.94 -40.52
C PRO A 334 -12.38 -13.17 -39.72
N ASN A 335 -13.04 -13.83 -38.77
CA ASN A 335 -14.12 -13.24 -37.97
C ASN A 335 -13.67 -11.95 -37.25
N GLN A 336 -12.45 -11.95 -36.72
CA GLN A 336 -11.82 -10.83 -36.03
C GLN A 336 -11.53 -9.63 -36.97
N ALA A 337 -11.44 -9.89 -38.27
CA ALA A 337 -11.20 -8.88 -39.28
C ALA A 337 -12.50 -8.25 -39.83
N HIS A 338 -13.69 -8.82 -39.55
CA HIS A 338 -14.95 -8.28 -40.06
C HIS A 338 -15.14 -6.80 -39.68
N GLY A 339 -15.53 -5.97 -40.65
CA GLY A 339 -15.68 -4.52 -40.47
C GLY A 339 -14.35 -3.73 -40.39
N LEU A 340 -13.19 -4.40 -40.49
CA LEU A 340 -11.89 -3.73 -40.56
C LEU A 340 -11.79 -2.92 -41.86
N LYS A 341 -11.44 -1.64 -41.75
CA LYS A 341 -11.13 -0.78 -42.90
C LYS A 341 -9.74 -1.13 -43.48
N LEU A 342 -9.62 -2.34 -44.02
CA LEU A 342 -8.35 -2.91 -44.48
C LEU A 342 -7.68 -2.04 -45.55
N GLY A 343 -8.45 -1.38 -46.41
CA GLY A 343 -7.92 -0.44 -47.40
C GLY A 343 -7.18 0.75 -46.78
N ILE A 344 -7.69 1.27 -45.66
CA ILE A 344 -7.04 2.34 -44.90
C ILE A 344 -5.79 1.81 -44.19
N ALA A 345 -5.87 0.62 -43.58
CA ALA A 345 -4.75 -0.01 -42.90
C ALA A 345 -3.58 -0.27 -43.86
N ALA A 346 -3.84 -0.93 -44.99
CA ALA A 346 -2.85 -1.20 -46.05
C ALA A 346 -2.24 0.10 -46.60
N GLY A 347 -3.06 1.12 -46.85
CA GLY A 347 -2.58 2.44 -47.28
C GLY A 347 -1.67 3.12 -46.24
N ASN A 348 -2.01 3.03 -44.95
CA ASN A 348 -1.20 3.59 -43.88
C ASN A 348 0.13 2.84 -43.67
N ILE A 349 0.14 1.53 -43.87
CA ILE A 349 1.38 0.73 -43.86
C ILE A 349 2.31 1.23 -44.97
N ARG A 350 1.83 1.29 -46.21
CA ARG A 350 2.62 1.72 -47.39
C ARG A 350 3.07 3.18 -47.37
N ILE A 351 2.20 4.09 -46.94
CA ILE A 351 2.46 5.53 -47.03
C ILE A 351 3.19 6.03 -45.78
N ARG A 352 2.80 5.54 -44.59
CA ARG A 352 3.27 6.09 -43.31
C ARG A 352 4.25 5.18 -42.56
N GLY A 353 4.45 3.94 -43.01
CA GLY A 353 5.20 2.94 -42.25
C GLY A 353 4.52 2.62 -40.92
N SER A 354 3.18 2.64 -40.89
CA SER A 354 2.43 2.16 -39.71
C SER A 354 2.70 0.68 -39.50
N TYR A 355 2.73 0.21 -38.25
CA TYR A 355 3.08 -1.18 -37.92
C TYR A 355 4.49 -1.61 -38.38
N PHE A 356 5.43 -0.67 -38.56
CA PHE A 356 6.79 -0.95 -39.02
C PHE A 356 7.46 -2.13 -38.28
N ASP A 357 7.35 -2.13 -36.96
CA ASP A 357 7.98 -3.13 -36.11
C ASP A 357 7.38 -4.53 -36.34
N GLN A 358 6.09 -4.63 -36.69
CA GLN A 358 5.43 -5.88 -37.05
C GLN A 358 5.78 -6.30 -38.48
N THR A 359 5.67 -5.38 -39.45
CA THR A 359 6.00 -5.65 -40.85
C THR A 359 7.45 -6.12 -41.01
N ALA A 360 8.38 -5.47 -40.30
CA ALA A 360 9.80 -5.79 -40.38
C ALA A 360 10.16 -7.15 -39.74
N ARG A 361 9.31 -7.70 -38.86
CA ARG A 361 9.48 -9.04 -38.27
C ARG A 361 8.84 -10.14 -39.10
N GLU A 362 7.82 -9.80 -39.88
CA GLU A 362 7.03 -10.72 -40.69
C GLU A 362 7.19 -10.48 -42.19
N MET A 363 8.41 -10.13 -42.63
CA MET A 363 8.70 -9.89 -44.04
C MET A 363 8.45 -11.13 -44.90
N ASP A 364 8.71 -12.34 -44.37
CA ASP A 364 8.38 -13.60 -45.05
C ASP A 364 6.88 -13.74 -45.34
N SER A 365 6.03 -13.48 -44.32
CA SER A 365 4.58 -13.54 -44.46
C SER A 365 4.09 -12.54 -45.52
N LEU A 366 4.71 -11.34 -45.57
CA LEU A 366 4.37 -10.29 -46.53
C LEU A 366 4.87 -10.57 -47.95
N GLU A 367 6.08 -11.14 -48.11
CA GLU A 367 6.60 -11.61 -49.41
C GLU A 367 5.70 -12.71 -49.99
N ALA A 368 5.21 -13.64 -49.14
CA ALA A 368 4.35 -14.75 -49.57
C ALA A 368 2.99 -14.31 -50.15
N ILE A 369 2.51 -13.12 -49.77
CA ILE A 369 1.26 -12.53 -50.28
C ILE A 369 1.52 -11.38 -51.26
N GLU A 370 2.76 -11.22 -51.72
CA GLU A 370 3.19 -10.17 -52.64
C GLU A 370 2.78 -8.75 -52.17
N PHE A 371 2.82 -8.52 -50.86
CA PHE A 371 2.48 -7.23 -50.29
C PHE A 371 3.67 -6.28 -50.39
N ASP A 372 3.51 -5.18 -51.12
CA ASP A 372 4.49 -4.08 -51.16
C ASP A 372 4.68 -3.48 -49.76
N SER A 373 5.77 -3.87 -49.11
CA SER A 373 6.22 -3.50 -47.77
C SER A 373 7.41 -2.53 -47.80
N THR A 374 7.67 -1.89 -48.94
CA THR A 374 8.74 -0.89 -49.08
C THR A 374 8.64 0.19 -48.00
N ILE A 375 9.79 0.51 -47.39
CA ILE A 375 9.84 1.37 -46.22
C ILE A 375 9.99 2.81 -46.65
N ALA A 376 9.06 3.67 -46.23
CA ALA A 376 9.15 5.11 -46.45
C ALA A 376 10.52 5.67 -45.97
N VAL A 377 11.17 6.50 -46.79
CA VAL A 377 12.52 7.06 -46.53
C VAL A 377 12.63 7.69 -45.14
N SER A 378 11.58 8.39 -44.67
CA SER A 378 11.55 8.97 -43.32
C SER A 378 11.62 7.90 -42.23
N LYS A 379 10.91 6.79 -42.40
CA LYS A 379 10.90 5.67 -41.45
C LYS A 379 12.18 4.84 -41.52
N TRP A 380 12.74 4.68 -42.71
CA TRP A 380 14.06 4.06 -42.92
C TRP A 380 15.14 4.78 -42.10
N LYS A 381 15.22 6.10 -42.22
CA LYS A 381 16.19 6.92 -41.47
C LYS A 381 15.98 6.84 -39.96
N GLU A 382 14.73 6.77 -39.49
CA GLU A 382 14.40 6.71 -38.07
C GLU A 382 14.70 5.34 -37.45
N ARG A 383 14.33 4.25 -38.15
CA ARG A 383 14.30 2.90 -37.57
C ARG A 383 15.36 1.96 -38.11
N VAL A 384 15.65 2.00 -39.41
CA VAL A 384 16.54 1.03 -40.07
C VAL A 384 18.01 1.50 -40.01
N GLU A 385 18.28 2.78 -40.27
CA GLU A 385 19.65 3.32 -40.22
C GLU A 385 20.39 3.05 -38.90
N PRO A 386 19.77 3.22 -37.70
CA PRO A 386 20.45 2.87 -36.45
C PRO A 386 20.80 1.38 -36.33
N ILE A 387 19.97 0.49 -36.90
CA ILE A 387 20.21 -0.96 -36.88
C ILE A 387 21.35 -1.30 -37.85
N LEU A 388 21.35 -0.69 -39.05
CA LEU A 388 22.45 -0.83 -40.01
C LEU A 388 23.78 -0.31 -39.46
N ALA A 389 23.76 0.78 -38.70
CA ALA A 389 24.95 1.29 -38.02
C ALA A 389 25.51 0.29 -36.99
N THR A 390 24.64 -0.37 -36.23
CA THR A 390 25.05 -1.46 -35.31
C THR A 390 25.60 -2.66 -36.10
N PHE A 391 24.99 -3.03 -37.22
CA PHE A 391 25.49 -4.10 -38.09
C PHE A 391 26.88 -3.76 -38.64
N GLU A 392 27.06 -2.55 -39.16
CA GLU A 392 28.34 -2.05 -39.68
C GLU A 392 29.43 -2.02 -38.61
N GLN A 393 29.09 -1.63 -37.38
CA GLN A 393 30.03 -1.68 -36.27
C GLN A 393 30.50 -3.11 -35.95
N LEU A 394 29.62 -4.10 -36.08
CA LEU A 394 29.92 -5.50 -35.76
C LEU A 394 30.63 -6.23 -36.91
N HIS A 395 30.29 -5.92 -38.16
CA HIS A 395 30.72 -6.66 -39.34
C HIS A 395 31.65 -5.88 -40.27
N GLY A 396 31.86 -4.58 -40.03
CA GLY A 396 32.72 -3.71 -40.82
C GLY A 396 32.16 -3.28 -42.18
N HIS A 397 30.92 -3.68 -42.51
CA HIS A 397 30.26 -3.35 -43.77
C HIS A 397 28.73 -3.32 -43.62
N ARG A 398 28.02 -2.75 -44.60
CA ARG A 398 26.54 -2.70 -44.66
C ARG A 398 25.89 -3.78 -45.54
N ASN A 399 26.66 -4.73 -46.06
CA ASN A 399 26.12 -5.85 -46.85
C ASN A 399 25.44 -6.86 -45.92
N VAL A 400 24.18 -6.61 -45.58
CA VAL A 400 23.38 -7.47 -44.71
C VAL A 400 22.92 -8.71 -45.50
N PRO A 401 23.20 -9.94 -45.04
CA PRO A 401 22.67 -11.16 -45.65
C PRO A 401 21.14 -11.17 -45.66
N ARG A 402 20.50 -11.70 -46.72
CA ARG A 402 19.03 -11.69 -46.87
C ARG A 402 18.30 -12.42 -45.74
N ASP A 403 18.91 -13.44 -45.17
CA ASP A 403 18.40 -14.24 -44.05
C ASP A 403 18.74 -13.65 -42.67
N PHE A 404 19.45 -12.52 -42.62
CA PHE A 404 19.84 -11.92 -41.34
C PHE A 404 18.65 -11.36 -40.58
N VAL A 405 18.47 -11.87 -39.37
CA VAL A 405 17.50 -11.43 -38.38
C VAL A 405 18.25 -10.85 -37.18
N VAL A 406 17.83 -9.69 -36.69
CA VAL A 406 18.45 -9.01 -35.56
C VAL A 406 18.40 -9.91 -34.30
N PRO A 407 19.56 -10.33 -33.75
CA PRO A 407 19.62 -11.21 -32.58
C PRO A 407 19.07 -10.57 -31.31
N SER A 408 18.53 -11.39 -30.42
CA SER A 408 18.01 -10.97 -29.11
C SER A 408 19.10 -10.77 -28.04
N THR A 409 20.26 -10.25 -28.44
CA THR A 409 21.44 -10.10 -27.57
C THR A 409 22.08 -8.72 -27.72
N PRO A 410 22.81 -8.22 -26.71
CA PRO A 410 23.61 -7.00 -26.85
C PRO A 410 24.64 -7.14 -28.00
N PRO A 411 24.95 -6.07 -28.77
CA PRO A 411 24.59 -4.67 -28.55
C PRO A 411 23.22 -4.24 -29.12
N TRP A 412 22.42 -5.16 -29.64
CA TRP A 412 21.12 -4.85 -30.24
C TRP A 412 20.10 -4.42 -29.18
N ARG A 413 19.30 -3.40 -29.48
CA ARG A 413 18.25 -2.89 -28.58
C ARG A 413 17.06 -3.86 -28.58
N GLU A 414 16.43 -4.07 -27.42
CA GLU A 414 15.29 -5.00 -27.28
C GLU A 414 14.16 -4.76 -28.29
N LYS A 415 13.84 -3.49 -28.55
CA LYS A 415 12.81 -3.09 -29.51
C LYS A 415 13.12 -3.48 -30.96
N ASP A 416 14.37 -3.75 -31.30
CA ASP A 416 14.83 -4.07 -32.65
C ASP A 416 15.02 -5.60 -32.85
N TRP A 417 14.92 -6.39 -31.79
CA TRP A 417 15.06 -7.84 -31.85
C TRP A 417 14.01 -8.49 -32.77
N GLY A 418 14.45 -9.48 -33.55
CA GLY A 418 13.61 -10.24 -34.48
C GLY A 418 13.32 -9.54 -35.81
N ILE A 419 13.80 -8.30 -36.01
CA ILE A 419 13.65 -7.61 -37.30
C ILE A 419 14.44 -8.36 -38.39
N GLN A 420 13.78 -8.70 -39.50
CA GLN A 420 14.37 -9.33 -40.68
C GLN A 420 15.11 -8.30 -41.53
N LEU A 421 16.18 -7.73 -40.98
CA LEU A 421 16.91 -6.59 -41.55
C LEU A 421 17.40 -6.85 -42.98
N GLY A 422 17.76 -8.09 -43.31
CA GLY A 422 18.24 -8.49 -44.64
C GLY A 422 17.23 -8.36 -45.77
N LYS A 423 15.94 -8.22 -45.46
CA LYS A 423 14.84 -8.15 -46.44
C LYS A 423 14.21 -6.76 -46.53
N LEU A 424 14.71 -5.81 -45.73
CA LEU A 424 14.16 -4.46 -45.70
C LEU A 424 14.69 -3.68 -46.89
N GLU A 425 13.77 -3.11 -47.67
CA GLU A 425 14.10 -2.27 -48.82
C GLU A 425 13.55 -0.85 -48.65
N PRO A 426 14.38 0.19 -48.90
CA PRO A 426 13.89 1.56 -48.91
C PRO A 426 13.02 1.79 -50.14
N ARG A 427 12.01 2.64 -49.98
CA ARG A 427 11.10 3.05 -51.06
C ARG A 427 11.71 4.06 -52.03
#